data_AF-A0A6G1L7B6-F1
#
_entry.id   AF-A0A6G1L7B6-F1
#
_cell.length_a   1.000
_cell.length_b   1.000
_cell.length_c   1.000
_cell.angle_alpha   90.00
_cell.angle_beta   90.00
_cell.angle_gamma   90.00
#
_symmetry.space_group_name_H-M   'P 1'
#
loop_
_entity.id
_entity.type
_entity.pdbx_description
1 polymer ?
#
loop_
_entity_poly.entity_id
_entity_poly.type
_entity_poly.pdbx_seq_one_letter_code
_entity_poly.pdbx_strand_id
1 'polypeptide(L)'
;MQNGNYPDPNLTSALPVKRQFRDPYADWWDKQERRNYGEPVHEDNDILGIFSPEEYRHFTPAWGGVLVGCFVATFTGLCLVVGRFYPDKPAVPRTFEGGLEEEMGGPRAVRARKTGDDDAAWIQGGSRSTS
;
A
#
# COMPACT_ATOMS: atom_id res chain seq x y z
N MET A 1 15.20 -6.45 -35.45
CA MET A 1 14.48 -5.31 -34.84
C MET A 1 13.40 -4.88 -35.82
N GLN A 2 12.16 -4.83 -35.34
CA GLN A 2 10.94 -4.77 -36.17
C GLN A 2 10.36 -3.35 -36.15
N ASN A 3 11.13 -2.35 -36.57
CA ASN A 3 10.64 -0.96 -36.54
C ASN A 3 10.03 -0.47 -37.88
N GLY A 4 9.86 -1.34 -38.88
CA GLY A 4 9.05 -1.02 -40.08
C GLY A 4 9.39 0.30 -40.80
N ASN A 5 10.63 0.78 -40.73
CA ASN A 5 11.09 2.09 -41.22
C ASN A 5 10.63 3.33 -40.42
N TYR A 6 10.16 3.16 -39.18
CA TYR A 6 9.95 4.26 -38.25
C TYR A 6 11.30 4.94 -37.93
N PRO A 7 11.34 6.28 -37.81
CA PRO A 7 12.57 7.00 -37.55
C PRO A 7 13.21 6.55 -36.23
N ASP A 8 14.51 6.27 -36.25
CA ASP A 8 15.24 5.95 -35.02
C ASP A 8 15.15 7.15 -34.06
N PRO A 9 14.58 6.96 -32.86
CA PRO A 9 14.45 8.03 -31.87
C PRO A 9 15.79 8.63 -31.43
N ASN A 10 16.90 7.89 -31.52
CA ASN A 10 18.24 8.40 -31.20
C ASN A 10 18.84 9.26 -32.32
N LEU A 11 18.28 9.21 -33.52
CA LEU A 11 18.73 9.96 -34.71
C LEU A 11 17.78 11.10 -35.08
N THR A 12 16.71 11.28 -34.31
CA THR A 12 15.71 12.35 -34.51
C THR A 12 15.51 13.14 -33.22
N SER A 13 14.72 14.22 -33.28
CA SER A 13 14.30 14.94 -32.07
C SER A 13 13.36 14.13 -31.17
N ALA A 14 12.95 12.92 -31.58
CA ALA A 14 12.19 11.97 -30.77
C ALA A 14 13.09 11.21 -29.79
N LEU A 15 13.99 11.89 -29.09
CA LEU A 15 14.81 11.24 -28.06
C LEU A 15 13.92 10.51 -27.04
N PRO A 16 14.37 9.38 -26.46
CA PRO A 16 13.65 8.62 -25.43
C PRO A 16 13.63 9.37 -24.09
N VAL A 17 13.12 10.61 -24.09
CA VAL A 17 13.06 11.50 -22.94
C VAL A 17 11.61 11.68 -22.56
N LYS A 18 11.28 11.29 -21.32
CA LYS A 18 9.95 11.49 -20.75
C LYS A 18 9.58 12.97 -20.74
N ARG A 19 8.37 13.29 -21.20
CA ARG A 19 7.90 14.66 -21.42
C ARG A 19 7.90 15.50 -20.14
N GLN A 20 7.81 14.87 -18.96
CA GLN A 20 7.92 15.57 -17.68
C GLN A 20 9.25 16.32 -17.47
N PHE A 21 10.34 15.90 -18.15
CA PHE A 21 11.65 16.54 -18.04
C PHE A 21 11.91 17.60 -19.10
N ARG A 22 10.98 17.77 -20.05
CA ARG A 22 11.04 18.91 -20.97
C ARG A 22 10.79 20.20 -20.21
N ASP A 23 11.39 21.29 -20.68
CA ASP A 23 11.24 22.61 -20.07
C ASP A 23 9.75 22.98 -19.92
N PRO A 24 9.23 23.14 -18.70
CA PRO A 24 7.82 23.49 -18.49
C PRO A 24 7.47 24.92 -18.93
N TYR A 25 8.45 25.80 -19.13
CA TYR A 25 8.25 27.21 -19.46
C TYR A 25 8.48 27.53 -20.95
N ALA A 26 8.92 26.56 -21.75
CA ALA A 26 9.12 26.75 -23.17
C ALA A 26 7.78 26.97 -23.92
N ASP A 27 7.87 27.63 -25.08
CA ASP A 27 6.68 27.99 -25.86
C ASP A 27 6.16 26.82 -26.71
N TRP A 28 5.67 25.76 -26.05
CA TRP A 28 5.10 24.59 -26.74
C TRP A 28 3.78 24.90 -27.44
N TRP A 29 3.56 24.29 -28.61
CA TRP A 29 2.25 24.31 -29.29
C TRP A 29 1.17 23.59 -28.47
N ASP A 30 1.46 22.39 -27.98
CA ASP A 30 0.67 21.67 -27.00
C ASP A 30 1.29 21.87 -25.62
N LYS A 31 0.72 22.78 -24.83
CA LYS A 31 1.21 23.14 -23.49
C LYS A 31 1.10 22.00 -22.49
N GLN A 32 0.08 21.14 -22.64
CA GLN A 32 -0.17 20.06 -21.68
C GLN A 32 0.85 18.95 -21.85
N GLU A 33 1.10 18.55 -23.10
CA GLU A 33 2.05 17.50 -23.43
C GLU A 33 3.49 18.01 -23.61
N ARG A 34 3.73 19.32 -23.63
CA ARG A 34 5.05 19.91 -23.92
C ARG A 34 5.59 19.44 -25.28
N ARG A 35 4.75 19.56 -26.32
CA ARG A 35 5.02 19.05 -27.68
C ARG A 35 4.78 20.13 -28.74
N ASN A 36 5.60 20.12 -29.79
CA ASN A 36 5.40 20.97 -30.97
C ASN A 36 4.68 20.24 -32.10
N TYR A 37 3.96 20.98 -32.94
CA TYR A 37 3.29 20.41 -34.11
C TYR A 37 4.32 19.85 -35.11
N GLY A 38 4.06 18.66 -35.66
CA GLY A 38 4.97 18.01 -36.62
C GLY A 38 6.25 17.42 -36.03
N GLU A 39 6.45 17.51 -34.70
CA GLU A 39 7.57 16.88 -34.03
C GLU A 39 7.45 15.34 -34.12
N PRO A 40 8.53 14.63 -34.51
CA PRO A 40 8.58 13.17 -34.44
C PRO A 40 8.21 12.66 -33.04
N VAL A 41 7.40 11.61 -32.99
CA VAL A 41 6.94 10.97 -31.75
C VAL A 41 7.80 9.72 -31.51
N HIS A 42 8.13 9.44 -30.25
CA HIS A 42 8.83 8.19 -29.91
C HIS A 42 7.84 7.01 -30.02
N GLU A 43 8.31 5.81 -30.37
CA GLU A 43 7.47 4.60 -30.42
C GLU A 43 6.79 4.31 -29.07
N ASP A 44 7.56 4.31 -27.97
CA ASP A 44 7.07 4.20 -26.58
C ASP A 44 6.47 5.51 -26.00
N ASN A 45 5.80 6.32 -26.81
CA ASN A 45 5.26 7.60 -26.34
C ASN A 45 4.13 7.46 -25.31
N ASP A 46 3.47 6.31 -25.25
CA ASP A 46 2.52 5.97 -24.19
C ASP A 46 3.19 5.93 -22.80
N ILE A 47 4.44 5.46 -22.73
CA ILE A 47 5.25 5.39 -21.50
C ILE A 47 6.02 6.70 -21.26
N LEU A 48 6.46 7.38 -22.32
CA LEU A 48 7.22 8.64 -22.23
C LEU A 48 6.32 9.89 -22.15
N GLY A 49 5.01 9.75 -22.35
CA GLY A 49 4.02 10.83 -22.33
C GLY A 49 3.88 11.52 -20.97
N ILE A 50 3.28 12.72 -20.92
CA ILE A 50 3.10 13.45 -19.65
C ILE A 50 2.12 12.75 -18.69
N PHE A 51 1.18 11.98 -19.24
CA PHE A 51 0.16 11.24 -18.50
C PHE A 51 0.61 9.88 -17.99
N SER A 52 1.86 9.49 -18.27
CA SER A 52 2.47 8.31 -17.68
C SER A 52 2.85 8.58 -16.20
N PRO A 53 3.05 7.54 -15.38
CA PRO A 53 3.47 7.71 -13.98
C PRO A 53 4.72 8.58 -13.86
N GLU A 54 4.79 9.45 -12.87
CA GLU A 54 5.94 10.35 -12.67
C GLU A 54 7.25 9.57 -12.48
N GLU A 55 8.33 10.06 -13.09
CA GLU A 55 9.67 9.50 -12.90
C GLU A 55 10.44 10.32 -11.86
N TYR A 56 10.56 9.75 -10.67
CA TYR A 56 11.25 10.36 -9.55
C TYR A 56 12.78 10.24 -9.68
N ARG A 57 13.52 11.36 -9.53
CA ARG A 57 14.99 11.41 -9.72
C ARG A 57 15.83 11.80 -8.51
N HIS A 58 15.22 12.10 -7.36
CA HIS A 58 15.99 12.52 -6.19
C HIS A 58 16.88 11.38 -5.64
N PHE A 59 16.45 10.13 -5.79
CA PHE A 59 17.25 8.93 -5.48
C PHE A 59 16.85 7.77 -6.39
N THR A 60 17.68 6.72 -6.42
CA THR A 60 17.40 5.51 -7.22
C THR A 60 16.23 4.71 -6.62
N PRO A 61 15.44 3.99 -7.44
CA PRO A 61 14.35 3.15 -6.92
C PRO A 61 14.80 2.14 -5.86
N ALA A 62 16.01 1.59 -6.01
CA ALA A 62 16.61 0.68 -5.01
C ALA A 62 16.79 1.37 -3.65
N TRP A 63 17.29 2.61 -3.64
CA TRP A 63 17.43 3.38 -2.41
C TRP A 63 16.07 3.75 -1.80
N GLY A 64 15.08 4.07 -2.64
CA GLY A 64 13.69 4.25 -2.19
C GLY A 64 13.14 3.03 -1.47
N GLY A 65 13.44 1.83 -1.98
CA GLY A 65 13.12 0.56 -1.32
C GLY A 65 13.77 0.42 0.06
N VAL A 66 15.05 0.81 0.20
CA VAL A 66 15.75 0.81 1.49
C VAL A 66 15.08 1.76 2.50
N LEU A 67 14.72 2.98 2.06
CA LEU A 67 14.08 3.97 2.92
C LEU A 67 12.72 3.50 3.44
N VAL A 68 11.86 3.00 2.55
CA VAL A 68 10.53 2.48 2.93
C VAL A 68 10.66 1.23 3.79
N GLY A 69 11.56 0.31 3.44
CA GLY A 69 11.81 -0.90 4.22
C GLY A 69 12.29 -0.59 5.64
N CYS A 70 13.21 0.37 5.78
CA CYS A 70 13.70 0.84 7.08
C CYS A 70 12.57 1.46 7.92
N PHE A 71 11.73 2.30 7.33
CA PHE A 71 10.57 2.88 8.00
C PHE A 71 9.61 1.80 8.51
N VAL A 72 9.22 0.85 7.66
CA VAL A 72 8.31 -0.24 8.05
C VAL A 72 8.93 -1.10 9.14
N ALA A 73 10.20 -1.49 8.99
CA ALA A 73 10.89 -2.34 9.95
C ALA A 73 11.01 -1.67 11.33
N THR A 74 11.37 -0.39 11.37
CA THR A 74 11.51 0.36 12.63
C THR A 74 10.16 0.57 13.30
N PHE A 75 9.13 0.95 12.55
CA PHE A 75 7.79 1.15 13.08
C PHE A 75 7.19 -0.15 13.63
N THR A 76 7.20 -1.22 12.83
CA THR A 76 6.69 -2.53 13.26
C THR A 76 7.53 -3.09 14.42
N GLY A 77 8.85 -2.94 14.37
CA GLY A 77 9.74 -3.34 15.47
C GLY A 77 9.38 -2.64 16.78
N LEU A 78 9.13 -1.33 16.74
CA LEU A 78 8.68 -0.57 17.90
C LEU A 78 7.33 -1.09 18.42
N CYS A 79 6.34 -1.29 17.56
CA CYS A 79 5.02 -1.82 17.95
C CYS A 79 5.12 -3.19 18.62
N LEU A 80 5.96 -4.09 18.09
CA LEU A 80 6.16 -5.42 18.66
C LEU A 80 6.85 -5.36 20.02
N VAL A 81 7.87 -4.52 20.16
CA VAL A 81 8.57 -4.31 21.44
C VAL A 81 7.58 -3.76 22.47
N VAL A 82 6.86 -2.68 22.14
CA VAL A 82 5.85 -2.10 23.03
C VAL A 82 4.80 -3.14 23.39
N GLY A 83 4.21 -3.84 22.41
CA GLY A 83 3.21 -4.87 22.65
C GLY A 83 3.69 -6.02 23.53
N ARG A 84 4.99 -6.35 23.52
CA ARG A 84 5.55 -7.41 24.36
C ARG A 84 5.80 -6.97 25.80
N PHE A 85 6.14 -5.70 26.02
CA PHE A 85 6.52 -5.18 27.34
C PHE A 85 5.42 -4.37 28.02
N TYR A 86 4.37 -4.00 27.30
CA TYR A 86 3.24 -3.28 27.87
C TYR A 86 2.53 -4.17 28.89
N PRO A 87 2.29 -3.70 30.12
CA PRO A 87 1.63 -4.49 31.14
C PRO A 87 0.16 -4.75 30.76
N ASP A 88 -0.34 -5.91 31.16
CA ASP A 88 -1.76 -6.23 31.03
C ASP A 88 -2.61 -5.22 31.80
N LYS A 89 -3.84 -5.02 31.34
CA LYS A 89 -4.75 -4.07 31.99
C LYS A 89 -4.98 -4.52 33.45
N PRO A 90 -4.89 -3.61 34.45
CA PRO A 90 -5.17 -3.92 35.85
C PRO A 90 -6.68 -3.98 36.12
N ALA A 91 -7.42 -4.72 35.31
CA ALA A 91 -8.87 -4.87 35.43
C ALA A 91 -9.29 -6.27 35.01
N VAL A 92 -10.10 -6.91 35.84
CA VAL A 92 -10.73 -8.18 35.50
C VAL A 92 -11.69 -7.96 34.31
N PRO A 93 -11.67 -8.82 33.28
CA PRO A 93 -12.63 -8.72 32.18
C PRO A 93 -14.07 -8.84 32.70
N ARG A 94 -14.96 -7.98 32.21
CA ARG A 94 -16.38 -8.01 32.59
C ARG A 94 -17.00 -9.33 32.15
N THR A 95 -17.71 -9.98 33.05
CA THR A 95 -18.48 -11.20 32.77
C THR A 95 -19.98 -10.90 32.79
N PHE A 96 -20.74 -11.74 32.10
CA PHE A 96 -22.20 -11.67 32.05
C PHE A 96 -22.80 -13.03 32.45
N GLU A 97 -23.95 -13.01 33.10
CA GLU A 97 -24.69 -14.24 33.38
C GLU A 97 -25.10 -14.91 32.06
N GLY A 98 -24.87 -16.23 31.96
CA GLY A 98 -25.11 -16.99 30.73
C GLY A 98 -24.32 -16.53 29.48
N GLY A 99 -23.39 -15.57 29.60
CA GLY A 99 -22.68 -15.00 28.45
C GLY A 99 -23.58 -14.22 27.49
N LEU A 100 -24.76 -13.78 27.93
CA LEU A 100 -25.77 -13.14 27.07
C LEU A 100 -26.14 -13.97 25.84
N GLU A 101 -26.13 -15.30 25.95
CA GLU A 101 -26.32 -16.20 24.80
C GLU A 101 -27.64 -15.93 24.05
N GLU A 102 -28.74 -15.72 24.78
CA GLU A 102 -30.05 -15.39 24.18
C GLU A 102 -30.02 -14.03 23.45
N GLU A 103 -29.49 -13.00 24.11
CA GLU A 103 -29.40 -11.63 23.57
C GLU A 103 -28.43 -11.52 22.38
N MET A 104 -27.42 -12.39 22.32
CA MET A 104 -26.42 -12.42 21.25
C MET A 104 -26.87 -13.20 20.02
N GLY A 105 -28.07 -13.79 20.01
CA GLY A 105 -28.61 -14.53 18.85
C GLY A 105 -28.64 -16.04 19.02
N GLY A 106 -28.58 -16.53 20.27
CA GLY A 106 -28.77 -17.92 20.64
C GLY A 106 -27.52 -18.81 20.49
N PRO A 107 -27.67 -20.13 20.64
CA PRO A 107 -26.55 -21.08 20.83
C PRO A 107 -25.52 -21.16 19.71
N ARG A 108 -25.80 -20.57 18.54
CA ARG A 108 -24.89 -20.56 17.38
C ARG A 108 -24.19 -19.22 17.17
N ALA A 109 -24.51 -18.21 17.97
CA ALA A 109 -23.89 -16.90 17.90
C ALA A 109 -22.70 -16.79 18.86
N VAL A 110 -21.81 -15.84 18.59
CA VAL A 110 -20.68 -15.56 19.48
C VAL A 110 -21.22 -14.91 20.75
N ARG A 111 -21.17 -15.66 21.87
CA ARG A 111 -21.57 -15.17 23.19
C ARG A 111 -20.54 -14.20 23.79
N ALA A 112 -20.98 -13.38 24.73
CA ALA A 112 -20.07 -12.64 25.62
C ALA A 112 -19.42 -13.57 26.65
N ARG A 113 -18.38 -13.07 27.35
CA ARG A 113 -17.71 -13.81 28.42
C ARG A 113 -18.70 -14.14 29.55
N LYS A 114 -18.79 -15.41 29.94
CA LYS A 114 -19.72 -15.89 30.97
C LYS A 114 -19.06 -15.85 32.34
N THR A 115 -19.84 -15.59 33.39
CA THR A 115 -19.35 -15.71 34.77
C THR A 115 -18.93 -17.15 35.06
N GLY A 116 -17.67 -17.34 35.50
CA GLY A 116 -17.07 -18.65 35.72
C GLY A 116 -16.17 -19.16 34.58
N ASP A 117 -16.14 -18.47 33.43
CA ASP A 117 -15.14 -18.74 32.39
C ASP A 117 -13.75 -18.33 32.89
N ASP A 118 -12.82 -19.29 32.96
CA ASP A 118 -11.41 -18.99 33.13
C ASP A 118 -10.82 -18.41 31.82
N ASP A 119 -9.66 -17.76 31.94
CA ASP A 119 -9.04 -17.09 30.79
C ASP A 119 -8.65 -18.09 29.67
N ALA A 120 -8.35 -19.34 30.05
CA ALA A 120 -8.03 -20.41 29.10
C ALA A 120 -9.25 -20.87 28.28
N ALA A 121 -10.42 -21.05 28.90
CA ALA A 121 -11.65 -21.43 28.24
C ALA A 121 -12.18 -20.36 27.28
N TRP A 122 -11.94 -19.07 27.59
CA TRP A 122 -12.29 -17.96 26.71
C TRP A 122 -11.36 -17.85 25.49
N ILE A 123 -10.03 -17.92 25.68
CA ILE A 123 -9.04 -17.75 24.60
C ILE A 123 -9.13 -18.88 23.56
N GLN A 124 -9.45 -20.11 23.96
CA GLN A 124 -9.67 -21.23 23.04
C GLN A 124 -10.99 -21.15 22.25
N GLY A 125 -11.74 -20.04 22.38
CA GLY A 125 -13.00 -19.85 21.67
C GLY A 125 -14.13 -20.71 22.21
N GLY A 126 -14.25 -20.79 23.55
CA GLY A 126 -15.30 -21.56 24.20
C GLY A 126 -15.30 -23.00 23.71
N SER A 127 -14.27 -23.77 24.08
CA SER A 127 -14.22 -25.20 23.83
C SER A 127 -15.59 -25.81 24.18
N ARG A 128 -16.21 -26.39 23.15
CA ARG A 128 -17.55 -26.97 23.14
C ARG A 128 -17.75 -27.85 24.37
N SER A 129 -18.60 -27.42 25.31
CA SER A 129 -19.19 -28.34 26.27
C SER A 129 -20.32 -29.10 25.57
N THR A 130 -19.96 -30.11 24.79
CA THR A 130 -20.85 -31.24 24.57
C THR A 130 -20.70 -32.17 25.76
N SER A 131 -21.86 -32.51 26.34
CA SER A 131 -22.17 -33.46 27.42
C SER A 131 -22.56 -32.81 28.73
#